data_AF-A0A8H9H8P9-F1
#
_entry.id   AF-A0A8H9H8P9-F1
#
_cell.length_a   1.000
_cell.length_b   1.000
_cell.length_c   1.000
_cell.angle_alpha   90.00
_cell.angle_beta   90.00
_cell.angle_gamma   90.00
#
_symmetry.space_group_name_H-M   'P 1'
#
loop_
_entity.id
_entity.type
_entity.pdbx_description
1 polymer ?
#
loop_
_entity_poly.entity_id
_entity_poly.type
_entity_poly.pdbx_seq_one_letter_code
_entity_poly.pdbx_strand_id
1 'polypeptide(L)'
;MPLLRASGLVAGLGSSLVLTFGAPAGADPKPSVKDVAKARQQVQERTRELGRAEADLALAQARREALNTEAERLVESYNGQLVQLEQARAAYEQSARRVRLASGQVTQLRGEVAARVAEGYGGVRLSPSAAAMLGGIGDVHGFLRRASMLTQLGDEQAASLQRLKDAQQVFEILREQAARAYSEQSHSADEVRQAKDAAQRAVEEQLEQTQQIEREKTEISKRLEAARDRVDKLKQARSKARRAALPARRSLAVPAWTGRFGSGPGEMAAQWALKQIGKPYVWAAAGPSGFDCSGLTMRAWQRAGVSLDHWTGTQWTSGQHVPLKELRTGDLIFYGRLSRNPGDIHHVGIYIGRGMMVHAPQTGDVVRISPIWRHDLVGATRPD
;
A
#
# COMPACT_ATOMS: atom_id res chain seq x y z
N MET A 1 -63.09 -11.15 -57.97
CA MET A 1 -64.16 -12.10 -57.61
C MET A 1 -64.71 -12.66 -58.91
N PRO A 2 -64.93 -13.98 -59.11
CA PRO A 2 -65.13 -15.05 -58.13
C PRO A 2 -64.18 -16.25 -58.26
N LEU A 3 -64.21 -17.08 -57.20
CA LEU A 3 -63.64 -18.42 -57.03
C LEU A 3 -64.62 -19.49 -57.55
N LEU A 4 -64.12 -20.69 -57.91
CA LEU A 4 -64.78 -22.02 -57.74
C LEU A 4 -63.73 -23.11 -58.05
N ARG A 5 -63.25 -23.86 -57.03
CA ARG A 5 -63.63 -25.26 -56.67
C ARG A 5 -63.39 -26.28 -57.81
N ALA A 6 -62.41 -27.19 -57.72
CA ALA A 6 -62.22 -28.36 -56.83
C ALA A 6 -62.81 -29.67 -57.40
N SER A 7 -61.99 -30.73 -57.33
CA SER A 7 -62.31 -32.17 -57.08
C SER A 7 -62.09 -33.18 -58.22
N GLY A 8 -61.51 -34.34 -57.85
CA GLY A 8 -61.59 -35.64 -58.55
C GLY A 8 -60.26 -36.15 -59.12
N LEU A 9 -59.40 -36.89 -58.40
CA LEU A 9 -59.45 -38.28 -57.91
C LEU A 9 -59.11 -39.36 -58.98
N VAL A 10 -58.24 -40.31 -58.56
CA VAL A 10 -58.06 -41.72 -58.98
C VAL A 10 -56.79 -42.09 -59.79
N ALA A 11 -55.84 -42.64 -59.01
CA ALA A 11 -54.93 -43.76 -59.21
C ALA A 11 -54.91 -44.55 -60.53
N GLY A 12 -53.67 -44.82 -60.99
CA GLY A 12 -53.33 -45.91 -61.92
C GLY A 12 -51.81 -46.11 -62.01
N LEU A 13 -51.33 -47.21 -61.47
CA LEU A 13 -49.93 -47.68 -61.37
C LEU A 13 -49.32 -48.05 -62.74
N GLY A 14 -47.99 -47.93 -62.90
CA GLY A 14 -47.28 -48.54 -64.04
C GLY A 14 -45.85 -48.07 -64.28
N SER A 15 -44.92 -48.59 -63.47
CA SER A 15 -43.46 -48.47 -63.49
C SER A 15 -42.72 -48.35 -64.83
N SER A 16 -41.67 -47.50 -64.84
CA SER A 16 -40.28 -47.85 -65.23
C SER A 16 -39.34 -46.67 -64.95
N LEU A 17 -38.78 -46.61 -63.74
CA LEU A 17 -37.76 -45.62 -63.37
C LEU A 17 -36.37 -46.22 -63.59
N VAL A 18 -35.64 -45.64 -64.54
CA VAL A 18 -34.23 -45.94 -64.81
C VAL A 18 -33.39 -45.50 -63.61
N LEU A 19 -32.78 -46.46 -62.91
CA LEU A 19 -31.80 -46.23 -61.85
C LEU A 19 -30.45 -45.82 -62.48
N THR A 20 -30.17 -44.53 -62.52
CA THR A 20 -28.81 -44.02 -62.73
C THR A 20 -28.03 -44.06 -61.42
N PHE A 21 -26.99 -44.90 -61.36
CA PHE A 21 -26.01 -44.91 -60.28
C PHE A 21 -25.17 -43.62 -60.34
N GLY A 22 -25.48 -42.66 -59.47
CA GLY A 22 -24.57 -41.57 -59.12
C GLY A 22 -23.46 -42.07 -58.21
N ALA A 23 -22.21 -41.95 -58.65
CA ALA A 23 -21.02 -42.27 -57.85
C ALA A 23 -20.98 -41.44 -56.54
N PRO A 24 -20.46 -41.98 -55.42
CA PRO A 24 -20.33 -41.21 -54.19
C PRO A 24 -19.25 -40.15 -54.34
N ALA A 25 -19.56 -38.93 -53.88
CA ALA A 25 -18.64 -37.81 -53.83
C ALA A 25 -17.32 -38.20 -53.12
N GLY A 26 -16.20 -37.96 -53.80
CA GLY A 26 -14.86 -38.30 -53.33
C GLY A 26 -14.53 -37.63 -52.00
N ALA A 27 -14.03 -38.42 -51.06
CA ALA A 27 -13.41 -37.94 -49.84
C ALA A 27 -12.17 -37.10 -50.19
N ASP A 28 -12.00 -35.94 -49.54
CA ASP A 28 -10.81 -35.11 -49.68
C ASP A 28 -9.53 -35.94 -49.46
N PRO A 29 -8.46 -35.71 -50.26
CA PRO A 29 -7.23 -36.49 -50.19
C PRO A 29 -6.59 -36.40 -48.79
N LYS A 30 -6.08 -37.54 -48.29
CA LYS A 30 -5.40 -37.61 -46.99
C LYS A 30 -4.18 -36.68 -46.95
N PRO A 31 -3.95 -35.91 -45.87
CA PRO A 31 -2.83 -34.98 -45.78
C PRO A 31 -1.48 -35.68 -45.93
N SER A 32 -0.54 -35.11 -46.69
CA SER A 32 0.79 -35.67 -46.89
C SER A 32 1.69 -35.47 -45.66
N VAL A 33 2.79 -36.23 -45.56
CA VAL A 33 3.80 -36.06 -44.49
C VAL A 33 4.38 -34.63 -44.48
N LYS A 34 4.50 -33.99 -45.65
CA LYS A 34 4.94 -32.59 -45.76
C LYS A 34 3.90 -31.62 -45.18
N ASP A 35 2.61 -31.88 -45.36
CA ASP A 35 1.53 -31.05 -44.80
C ASP A 35 1.50 -31.14 -43.26
N VAL A 36 1.75 -32.32 -42.71
CA VAL A 36 1.86 -32.54 -41.26
C VAL A 36 3.10 -31.85 -40.68
N ALA A 37 4.24 -31.89 -41.38
CA ALA A 37 5.45 -31.19 -40.96
C ALA A 37 5.28 -29.67 -40.97
N LYS A 38 4.71 -29.12 -42.06
CA LYS A 38 4.41 -27.68 -42.20
C LYS A 38 3.44 -27.20 -41.11
N ALA A 39 2.41 -27.97 -40.80
CA ALA A 39 1.46 -27.64 -39.72
C ALA A 39 2.12 -27.68 -38.33
N ARG A 40 3.06 -28.59 -38.07
CA ARG A 40 3.83 -28.61 -36.81
C ARG A 40 4.70 -27.36 -36.66
N GLN A 41 5.37 -26.95 -37.74
CA GLN A 41 6.22 -25.76 -37.74
C GLN A 41 5.39 -24.49 -37.49
N GLN A 42 4.22 -24.37 -38.14
CA GLN A 42 3.29 -23.28 -37.88
C GLN A 42 2.82 -23.23 -36.42
N VAL A 43 2.49 -24.36 -35.81
CA VAL A 43 2.10 -24.40 -34.38
C VAL A 43 3.26 -23.96 -33.47
N GLN A 44 4.49 -24.38 -33.75
CA GLN A 44 5.66 -23.94 -32.99
C GLN A 44 5.91 -22.43 -33.11
N GLU A 45 5.85 -21.89 -34.32
CA GLU A 45 6.00 -20.44 -34.56
C GLU A 45 4.93 -19.62 -33.82
N ARG A 46 3.65 -20.04 -33.91
CA ARG A 46 2.55 -19.34 -33.22
C ARG A 46 2.62 -19.48 -31.69
N THR A 47 3.13 -20.58 -31.18
CA THR A 47 3.38 -20.74 -29.73
C THR A 47 4.49 -19.82 -29.24
N ARG A 48 5.53 -19.57 -30.07
CA ARG A 48 6.57 -18.58 -29.74
C ARG A 48 6.04 -17.15 -29.76
N GLU A 49 5.17 -16.80 -30.72
CA GLU A 49 4.49 -15.50 -30.76
C GLU A 49 3.64 -15.28 -29.51
N LEU A 50 2.89 -16.31 -29.08
CA LEU A 50 2.12 -16.28 -27.84
C LEU A 50 3.01 -16.01 -26.63
N GLY A 51 4.11 -16.76 -26.48
CA GLY A 51 5.05 -16.58 -25.36
C GLY A 51 5.71 -15.20 -25.34
N ARG A 52 6.01 -14.59 -26.49
CA ARG A 52 6.52 -13.20 -26.57
C ARG A 52 5.48 -12.20 -26.08
N ALA A 53 4.23 -12.31 -26.51
CA ALA A 53 3.16 -11.42 -26.05
C ALA A 53 2.88 -11.55 -24.54
N GLU A 54 2.97 -12.76 -23.97
CA GLU A 54 2.88 -12.96 -22.52
C GLU A 54 4.04 -12.29 -21.76
N ALA A 55 5.26 -12.37 -22.30
CA ALA A 55 6.44 -11.71 -21.73
C ALA A 55 6.35 -10.18 -21.80
N ASP A 56 5.90 -9.63 -22.94
CA ASP A 56 5.73 -8.18 -23.12
C ASP A 56 4.69 -7.62 -22.14
N LEU A 57 3.58 -8.34 -21.93
CA LEU A 57 2.55 -7.98 -20.96
C LEU A 57 3.10 -7.97 -19.53
N ALA A 58 3.87 -8.99 -19.16
CA ALA A 58 4.51 -9.06 -17.84
C ALA A 58 5.51 -7.92 -17.62
N LEU A 59 6.30 -7.58 -18.64
CA LEU A 59 7.24 -6.45 -18.58
C LEU A 59 6.52 -5.10 -18.45
N ALA A 60 5.40 -4.92 -19.15
CA ALA A 60 4.57 -3.73 -19.03
C ALA A 60 3.96 -3.60 -17.62
N GLN A 61 3.49 -4.72 -17.04
CA GLN A 61 2.99 -4.76 -15.67
C GLN A 61 4.09 -4.43 -14.64
N ALA A 62 5.28 -5.01 -14.77
CA ALA A 62 6.41 -4.75 -13.89
C ALA A 62 6.87 -3.29 -13.94
N ARG A 63 6.89 -2.68 -15.14
CA ARG A 63 7.20 -1.24 -15.30
C ARG A 63 6.19 -0.37 -14.55
N ARG A 64 4.90 -0.69 -14.62
CA ARG A 64 3.85 0.04 -13.89
C ARG A 64 4.02 -0.08 -12.37
N GLU A 65 4.32 -1.28 -11.89
CA GLU A 65 4.55 -1.52 -10.46
C GLU A 65 5.76 -0.75 -9.94
N ALA A 66 6.87 -0.73 -10.71
CA ALA A 66 8.06 0.03 -10.35
C ALA A 66 7.80 1.54 -10.22
N LEU A 67 7.00 2.12 -11.13
CA LEU A 67 6.60 3.54 -11.06
C LEU A 67 5.73 3.83 -9.83
N ASN A 68 4.82 2.92 -9.51
CA ASN A 68 3.98 3.06 -8.33
C ASN A 68 4.80 3.04 -7.04
N THR A 69 5.76 2.11 -6.92
CA THR A 69 6.64 2.02 -5.76
C THR A 69 7.49 3.29 -5.58
N GLU A 70 8.00 3.88 -6.67
CA GLU A 70 8.80 5.10 -6.58
C GLU A 70 7.97 6.31 -6.14
N ALA A 71 6.74 6.46 -6.68
CA ALA A 71 5.82 7.51 -6.26
C ALA A 71 5.43 7.36 -4.78
N GLU A 72 5.09 6.14 -4.34
CA GLU A 72 4.78 5.83 -2.94
C GLU A 72 5.94 6.18 -2.01
N ARG A 73 7.17 5.82 -2.38
CA ARG A 73 8.37 6.13 -1.59
C ARG A 73 8.55 7.65 -1.37
N LEU A 74 8.30 8.46 -2.41
CA LEU A 74 8.43 9.91 -2.33
C LEU A 74 7.28 10.56 -1.53
N VAL A 75 6.06 10.01 -1.64
CA VAL A 75 4.93 10.44 -0.81
C VAL A 75 5.19 10.11 0.67
N GLU A 76 5.70 8.92 0.98
CA GLU A 76 6.08 8.54 2.34
C GLU A 76 7.21 9.43 2.89
N SER A 77 8.17 9.79 2.04
CA SER A 77 9.20 10.78 2.41
C SER A 77 8.57 12.13 2.77
N TYR A 78 7.61 12.64 1.99
CA TYR A 78 6.89 13.88 2.29
C TYR A 78 6.12 13.78 3.61
N ASN A 79 5.41 12.67 3.85
CA ASN A 79 4.69 12.43 5.10
C ASN A 79 5.65 12.41 6.30
N GLY A 80 6.81 11.76 6.16
CA GLY A 80 7.85 11.78 7.18
C GLY A 80 8.34 13.19 7.50
N GLN A 81 8.53 14.04 6.49
CA GLN A 81 8.94 15.42 6.69
C GLN A 81 7.85 16.26 7.40
N LEU A 82 6.57 16.01 7.15
CA LEU A 82 5.48 16.70 7.87
C LEU A 82 5.53 16.41 9.37
N VAL A 83 5.79 15.16 9.76
CA VAL A 83 5.92 14.78 11.17
C VAL A 83 7.12 15.47 11.82
N GLN A 84 8.26 15.55 11.11
CA GLN A 84 9.43 16.28 11.60
C GLN A 84 9.15 17.77 11.79
N LEU A 85 8.41 18.40 10.88
CA LEU A 85 8.02 19.81 10.99
C LEU A 85 7.12 20.05 12.19
N GLU A 86 6.17 19.16 12.46
CA GLU A 86 5.30 19.23 13.63
C GLU A 86 6.11 19.15 14.93
N GLN A 87 7.05 18.21 15.02
CA GLN A 87 7.95 18.07 16.16
C GLN A 87 8.82 19.32 16.36
N ALA A 88 9.42 19.84 15.29
CA ALA A 88 10.24 21.04 15.33
C ALA A 88 9.43 22.28 15.77
N ARG A 89 8.19 22.41 15.27
CA ARG A 89 7.26 23.46 15.69
C ARG A 89 6.92 23.37 17.17
N ALA A 90 6.62 22.17 17.68
CA ALA A 90 6.33 21.95 19.09
C ALA A 90 7.55 22.30 19.99
N ALA A 91 8.76 21.92 19.56
CA ALA A 91 10.01 22.26 20.25
C ALA A 91 10.26 23.77 20.27
N TYR A 92 10.04 24.47 19.16
CA TYR A 92 10.11 25.92 19.10
C TYR A 92 9.09 26.58 20.01
N GLU A 93 7.82 26.15 19.98
CA GLU A 93 6.77 26.70 20.83
C GLU A 93 7.08 26.52 22.33
N GLN A 94 7.62 25.37 22.71
CA GLN A 94 8.08 25.11 24.09
C GLN A 94 9.24 26.03 24.48
N SER A 95 10.23 26.20 23.60
CA SER A 95 11.38 27.06 23.83
C SER A 95 10.96 28.53 23.94
N ALA A 96 10.08 28.99 23.05
CA ALA A 96 9.53 30.34 23.08
C ALA A 96 8.73 30.63 24.35
N ARG A 97 7.98 29.63 24.89
CA ARG A 97 7.33 29.75 26.20
C ARG A 97 8.34 29.96 27.33
N ARG A 98 9.43 29.20 27.36
CA ARG A 98 10.49 29.34 28.36
C ARG A 98 11.17 30.71 28.31
N VAL A 99 11.43 31.23 27.10
CA VAL A 99 11.97 32.59 26.92
C VAL A 99 11.02 33.65 27.48
N ARG A 100 9.70 33.54 27.22
CA ARG A 100 8.72 34.48 27.78
C ARG A 100 8.71 34.47 29.31
N LEU A 101 8.75 33.28 29.92
CA LEU A 101 8.80 33.14 31.38
C LEU A 101 10.09 33.75 31.95
N ALA A 102 11.25 33.43 31.37
CA ALA A 102 12.54 33.98 31.81
C ALA A 102 12.62 35.50 31.64
N SER A 103 12.08 36.05 30.54
CA SER A 103 11.98 37.50 30.32
C SER A 103 11.13 38.19 31.39
N GLY A 104 10.01 37.57 31.76
CA GLY A 104 9.16 38.04 32.87
C GLY A 104 9.91 38.07 34.19
N GLN A 105 10.66 37.02 34.51
CA GLN A 105 11.48 36.94 35.73
C GLN A 105 12.58 38.00 35.76
N VAL A 106 13.29 38.23 34.65
CA VAL A 106 14.29 39.30 34.54
C VAL A 106 13.64 40.66 34.77
N THR A 107 12.47 40.89 34.19
CA THR A 107 11.73 42.15 34.35
C THR A 107 11.32 42.38 35.80
N GLN A 108 10.82 41.35 36.48
CA GLN A 108 10.48 41.40 37.89
C GLN A 108 11.70 41.73 38.77
N LEU A 109 12.80 40.98 38.62
CA LEU A 109 14.02 41.18 39.41
C LEU A 109 14.65 42.56 39.16
N ARG A 110 14.58 43.08 37.92
CA ARG A 110 14.98 44.45 37.62
C ARG A 110 14.14 45.47 38.39
N GLY A 111 12.82 45.26 38.46
CA GLY A 111 11.92 46.10 39.25
C GLY A 111 12.23 46.08 40.74
N GLU A 112 12.50 44.90 41.31
CA GLU A 112 12.89 44.76 42.72
C GLU A 112 14.20 45.48 43.06
N VAL A 113 15.21 45.35 42.19
CA VAL A 113 16.48 46.09 42.34
C VAL A 113 16.25 47.59 42.22
N ALA A 114 15.48 48.04 41.23
CA ALA A 114 15.19 49.46 41.01
C ALA A 114 14.45 50.09 42.20
N ALA A 115 13.46 49.39 42.77
CA ALA A 115 12.73 49.85 43.94
C ALA A 115 13.66 50.06 45.16
N ARG A 116 14.56 49.12 45.43
CA ARG A 116 15.54 49.25 46.54
C ARG A 116 16.54 50.37 46.32
N VAL A 117 17.02 50.55 45.08
CA VAL A 117 17.90 51.68 44.74
C VAL A 117 17.17 53.01 44.94
N ALA A 118 15.89 53.10 44.56
CA ALA A 118 15.07 54.29 44.79
C ALA A 118 14.85 54.57 46.29
N GLU A 119 14.64 53.54 47.12
CA GLU A 119 14.58 53.67 48.59
C GLU A 119 15.90 54.17 49.19
N GLY A 120 17.06 53.72 48.67
CA GLY A 120 18.38 54.19 49.11
C GLY A 120 18.75 55.60 48.65
N TYR A 121 18.26 56.04 47.47
CA TYR A 121 18.51 57.37 46.91
C TYR A 121 17.45 58.43 47.28
N GLY A 122 16.31 58.04 47.84
CA GLY A 122 15.25 58.95 48.36
C GLY A 122 15.68 59.86 49.52
N GLY A 123 16.99 59.98 49.74
CA GLY A 123 17.62 60.63 50.85
C GLY A 123 17.66 59.71 52.05
N VAL A 124 18.80 59.71 52.73
CA VAL A 124 18.87 59.40 54.15
C VAL A 124 18.05 60.49 54.89
N ARG A 125 16.73 60.51 54.72
CA ARG A 125 15.85 60.97 55.78
C ARG A 125 15.89 59.83 56.77
N LEU A 126 16.89 59.88 57.63
CA LEU A 126 16.80 59.16 58.88
C LEU A 126 15.41 59.48 59.42
N SER A 127 14.54 58.47 59.51
CA SER A 127 13.35 58.63 60.32
C SER A 127 13.83 59.16 61.68
N PRO A 128 13.06 59.98 62.41
CA PRO A 128 13.47 60.42 63.74
C PRO A 128 13.95 59.25 64.63
N SER A 129 13.42 58.05 64.38
CA SER A 129 13.85 56.76 64.95
C SER A 129 15.24 56.30 64.48
N ALA A 130 15.56 56.35 63.18
CA ALA A 130 16.88 56.03 62.65
C ALA A 130 17.95 57.07 63.04
N ALA A 131 17.56 58.35 63.16
CA ALA A 131 18.43 59.43 63.65
C ALA A 131 18.71 59.27 65.14
N ALA A 132 17.70 58.91 65.94
CA ALA A 132 17.87 58.57 67.35
C ALA A 132 18.70 57.28 67.53
N MET A 133 18.57 56.29 66.65
CA MET A 133 19.41 55.09 66.65
C MET A 133 20.88 55.38 66.34
N LEU A 134 21.19 56.40 65.54
CA LEU A 134 22.57 56.81 65.22
C LEU A 134 23.14 57.82 66.23
N GLY A 135 22.31 58.68 66.82
CA GLY A 135 22.71 59.71 67.78
C GLY A 135 22.82 59.24 69.24
N GLY A 136 22.38 58.02 69.57
CA GLY A 136 22.51 57.44 70.91
C GLY A 136 23.96 57.06 71.25
N ILE A 137 24.72 58.02 71.75
CA ILE A 137 26.07 57.84 72.30
C ILE A 137 25.95 57.02 73.60
N GLY A 138 26.50 55.79 73.66
CA GLY A 138 26.73 55.13 74.95
C GLY A 138 27.07 53.63 75.00
N ASP A 139 26.59 52.76 74.10
CA ASP A 139 26.72 51.29 74.27
C ASP A 139 27.31 50.55 73.05
N VAL A 140 28.39 49.80 73.29
CA VAL A 140 29.10 48.96 72.31
C VAL A 140 28.17 47.92 71.69
N HIS A 141 27.23 47.35 72.45
CA HIS A 141 26.27 46.37 71.91
C HIS A 141 25.29 47.01 70.91
N GLY A 142 24.93 48.28 71.10
CA GLY A 142 24.10 49.03 70.16
C GLY A 142 24.80 49.33 68.84
N PHE A 143 26.09 49.65 68.90
CA PHE A 143 26.92 49.83 67.71
C PHE A 143 27.07 48.53 66.91
N LEU A 144 27.40 47.41 67.59
CA LEU A 144 27.57 46.11 66.94
C LEU A 144 26.28 45.65 66.23
N ARG A 145 25.11 45.82 66.85
CA ARG A 145 23.81 45.50 66.20
C ARG A 145 23.58 46.30 64.92
N ARG A 146 23.91 47.60 64.91
CA ARG A 146 23.77 48.44 63.71
C ARG A 146 24.75 48.04 62.62
N ALA A 147 26.00 47.74 63.00
CA ALA A 147 27.01 47.23 62.07
C ALA A 147 26.56 45.91 61.43
N SER A 148 26.04 44.96 62.22
CA SER A 148 25.50 43.69 61.71
C SER A 148 24.30 43.89 60.77
N MET A 149 23.38 44.80 61.08
CA MET A 149 22.24 45.12 60.19
C MET A 149 22.71 45.73 58.87
N LEU A 150 23.70 46.62 58.88
CA LEU A 150 24.27 47.21 57.66
C LEU A 150 24.99 46.17 56.81
N THR A 151 25.75 45.26 57.43
CA THR A 151 26.37 44.13 56.75
C THR A 151 25.32 43.22 56.11
N GLN A 152 24.27 42.85 56.85
CA GLN A 152 23.18 42.04 56.33
C GLN A 152 22.48 42.72 55.15
N LEU A 153 22.23 44.03 55.23
CA LEU A 153 21.64 44.79 54.12
C LEU A 153 22.53 44.79 52.88
N GLY A 154 23.85 44.93 53.06
CA GLY A 154 24.83 44.84 51.99
C GLY A 154 24.85 43.45 51.33
N ASP A 155 24.80 42.39 52.14
CA ASP A 155 24.74 41.02 51.66
C ASP A 155 23.44 40.75 50.87
N GLU A 156 22.30 41.25 51.35
CA GLU A 156 21.01 41.15 50.66
C GLU A 156 20.97 41.91 49.32
N GLN A 157 21.63 43.08 49.24
CA GLN A 157 21.79 43.83 48.00
C GLN A 157 22.67 43.07 47.00
N ALA A 158 23.83 42.57 47.44
CA ALA A 158 24.73 41.78 46.61
C ALA A 158 24.03 40.51 46.08
N ALA A 159 23.31 39.78 46.94
CA ALA A 159 22.54 38.60 46.55
C ALA A 159 21.42 38.93 45.53
N SER A 160 20.81 40.10 45.61
CA SER A 160 19.72 40.50 44.69
C SER A 160 20.26 40.88 43.31
N LEU A 161 21.40 41.57 43.25
CA LEU A 161 22.11 41.83 42.00
C LEU A 161 22.61 40.53 41.35
N GLN A 162 23.13 39.60 42.16
CA GLN A 162 23.59 38.31 41.66
C GLN A 162 22.42 37.49 41.06
N ARG A 163 21.28 37.41 41.76
CA ARG A 163 20.07 36.74 41.22
C ARG A 163 19.59 37.36 39.90
N LEU A 164 19.65 38.68 39.77
CA LEU A 164 19.32 39.35 38.51
C LEU A 164 20.29 38.96 37.39
N LYS A 165 21.60 38.95 37.68
CA LYS A 165 22.63 38.55 36.72
C LYS A 165 22.45 37.10 36.27
N ASP A 166 22.19 36.19 37.20
CA ASP A 166 21.94 34.77 36.91
C ASP A 166 20.68 34.60 36.04
N ALA A 167 19.59 35.32 36.36
CA ALA A 167 18.37 35.29 35.56
C ALA A 167 18.59 35.85 34.14
N GLN A 168 19.41 36.88 33.97
CA GLN A 168 19.79 37.40 32.66
C GLN A 168 20.59 36.37 31.86
N GLN A 169 21.53 35.67 32.49
CA GLN A 169 22.30 34.62 31.83
C GLN A 169 21.41 33.46 31.39
N VAL A 170 20.48 33.01 32.25
CA VAL A 170 19.49 31.98 31.90
C VAL A 170 18.60 32.43 30.76
N PHE A 171 18.13 33.68 30.77
CA PHE A 171 17.32 34.25 29.69
C PHE A 171 18.05 34.19 28.34
N GLU A 172 19.33 34.60 28.27
CA GLU A 172 20.09 34.57 27.02
C GLU A 172 20.31 33.13 26.52
N ILE A 173 20.61 32.17 27.40
CA ILE A 173 20.73 30.74 27.03
C ILE A 173 19.42 30.23 26.42
N LEU A 174 18.28 30.53 27.06
CA LEU A 174 16.97 30.12 26.56
C LEU A 174 16.62 30.82 25.24
N ARG A 175 17.03 32.09 25.07
CA ARG A 175 16.82 32.85 23.83
C ARG A 175 17.57 32.21 22.67
N GLU A 176 18.83 31.82 22.88
CA GLU A 176 19.60 31.08 21.89
C GLU A 176 19.01 29.71 21.58
N GLN A 177 18.53 28.98 22.58
CA GLN A 177 17.84 27.70 22.37
C GLN A 177 16.58 27.88 21.51
N ALA A 178 15.78 28.91 21.78
CA ALA A 178 14.60 29.21 20.97
C ALA A 178 14.97 29.62 19.54
N ALA A 179 16.06 30.37 19.34
CA ALA A 179 16.55 30.72 18.01
C ALA A 179 17.01 29.49 17.21
N ARG A 180 17.71 28.54 17.86
CA ARG A 180 18.09 27.26 17.25
C ARG A 180 16.86 26.43 16.87
N ALA A 181 15.90 26.27 17.78
CA ALA A 181 14.65 25.56 17.50
C ALA A 181 13.84 26.20 16.36
N TYR A 182 13.83 27.53 16.25
CA TYR A 182 13.20 28.23 15.13
C TYR A 182 13.92 27.95 13.80
N SER A 183 15.26 27.94 13.80
CA SER A 183 16.04 27.58 12.61
C SER A 183 15.77 26.15 12.15
N GLU A 184 15.66 25.21 13.09
CA GLU A 184 15.29 23.81 12.81
C GLU A 184 13.87 23.71 12.23
N GLN A 185 12.91 24.45 12.80
CA GLN A 185 11.55 24.54 12.26
C GLN A 185 11.54 25.08 10.83
N SER A 186 12.28 26.16 10.55
CA SER A 186 12.36 26.75 9.21
C SER A 186 13.00 25.77 8.21
N HIS A 187 14.08 25.11 8.60
CA HIS A 187 14.74 24.11 7.76
C HIS A 187 13.80 22.94 7.46
N SER A 188 13.10 22.42 8.46
CA SER A 188 12.11 21.35 8.26
C SER A 188 10.95 21.78 7.35
N ALA A 189 10.53 23.05 7.41
CA ALA A 189 9.51 23.58 6.50
C ALA A 189 10.00 23.63 5.03
N ASP A 190 11.28 23.93 4.81
CA ASP A 190 11.89 23.89 3.48
C ASP A 190 12.00 22.45 2.94
N GLU A 191 12.37 21.48 3.79
CA GLU A 191 12.41 20.05 3.46
C GLU A 191 11.01 19.52 3.08
N VAL A 192 9.97 19.89 3.83
CA VAL A 192 8.57 19.57 3.49
C VAL A 192 8.19 20.11 2.11
N ARG A 193 8.56 21.36 1.79
CA ARG A 193 8.29 21.96 0.47
C ARG A 193 8.97 21.17 -0.65
N GLN A 194 10.26 20.86 -0.50
CA GLN A 194 11.02 20.10 -1.49
C GLN A 194 10.46 18.69 -1.68
N ALA A 195 10.16 18.00 -0.57
CA ALA A 195 9.59 16.65 -0.60
C ALA A 195 8.21 16.64 -1.27
N LYS A 196 7.38 17.66 -1.02
CA LYS A 196 6.08 17.82 -1.68
C LYS A 196 6.23 17.96 -3.18
N ASP A 197 7.11 18.87 -3.63
CA ASP A 197 7.33 19.12 -5.06
C ASP A 197 7.86 17.86 -5.77
N ALA A 198 8.74 17.10 -5.11
CA ALA A 198 9.25 15.82 -5.62
C ALA A 198 8.14 14.75 -5.71
N ALA A 199 7.33 14.61 -4.66
CA ALA A 199 6.20 13.67 -4.64
C ALA A 199 5.17 14.02 -5.71
N GLN A 200 4.83 15.30 -5.90
CA GLN A 200 3.88 15.73 -6.93
C GLN A 200 4.38 15.39 -8.34
N ARG A 201 5.65 15.71 -8.66
CA ARG A 201 6.23 15.35 -9.95
C ARG A 201 6.24 13.84 -10.20
N ALA A 202 6.57 13.05 -9.19
CA ALA A 202 6.59 11.59 -9.30
C ALA A 202 5.19 11.01 -9.54
N VAL A 203 4.17 11.55 -8.87
CA VAL A 203 2.77 11.14 -9.09
C VAL A 203 2.28 11.54 -10.49
N GLU A 204 2.62 12.74 -10.95
CA GLU A 204 2.30 13.20 -12.31
C GLU A 204 2.95 12.30 -13.38
N GLU A 205 4.25 12.03 -13.24
CA GLU A 205 4.99 11.13 -14.13
C GLU A 205 4.42 9.71 -14.10
N GLN A 206 4.11 9.19 -12.91
CA GLN A 206 3.50 7.88 -12.73
C GLN A 206 2.14 7.80 -13.44
N LEU A 207 1.32 8.86 -13.38
CA LEU A 207 0.03 8.90 -14.05
C LEU A 207 0.19 8.86 -15.58
N GLU A 208 1.07 9.68 -16.14
CA GLU A 208 1.34 9.74 -17.58
C GLU A 208 1.85 8.40 -18.12
N GLN A 209 2.87 7.83 -17.44
CA GLN A 209 3.45 6.55 -17.83
C GLN A 209 2.46 5.40 -17.65
N THR A 210 1.64 5.41 -16.59
CA THR A 210 0.58 4.40 -16.40
C THR A 210 -0.43 4.44 -17.54
N GLN A 211 -0.85 5.61 -18.00
CA GLN A 211 -1.76 5.71 -19.15
C GLN A 211 -1.14 5.15 -20.43
N GLN A 212 0.15 5.41 -20.67
CA GLN A 212 0.85 4.82 -21.81
C GLN A 212 0.95 3.29 -21.68
N ILE A 213 1.30 2.79 -20.50
CA ILE A 213 1.42 1.36 -20.23
C ILE A 213 0.06 0.68 -20.39
N GLU A 214 -1.07 1.26 -19.95
CA GLU A 214 -2.39 0.65 -20.16
C GLU A 214 -2.79 0.61 -21.64
N ARG A 215 -2.41 1.61 -22.43
CA ARG A 215 -2.57 1.56 -23.90
C ARG A 215 -1.73 0.42 -24.51
N GLU A 216 -0.47 0.29 -24.11
CA GLU A 216 0.40 -0.82 -24.55
C GLU A 216 -0.16 -2.17 -24.14
N LYS A 217 -0.58 -2.34 -22.88
CA LYS A 217 -1.19 -3.58 -22.37
C LYS A 217 -2.45 -3.96 -23.11
N THR A 218 -3.30 -2.98 -23.45
CA THR A 218 -4.51 -3.23 -24.24
C THR A 218 -4.16 -3.79 -25.62
N GLU A 219 -3.17 -3.20 -26.29
CA GLU A 219 -2.70 -3.65 -27.59
C GLU A 219 -2.03 -5.05 -27.51
N ILE A 220 -1.19 -5.28 -26.52
CA ILE A 220 -0.55 -6.59 -26.27
C ILE A 220 -1.62 -7.65 -25.97
N SER A 221 -2.64 -7.32 -25.18
CA SER A 221 -3.73 -8.25 -24.83
C SER A 221 -4.55 -8.65 -26.06
N LYS A 222 -4.86 -7.71 -26.95
CA LYS A 222 -5.51 -8.01 -28.24
C LYS A 222 -4.67 -8.95 -29.10
N ARG A 223 -3.36 -8.71 -29.17
CA ARG A 223 -2.42 -9.60 -29.90
C ARG A 223 -2.34 -10.99 -29.27
N LEU A 224 -2.36 -11.05 -27.94
CA LEU A 224 -2.35 -12.28 -27.17
C LEU A 224 -3.60 -13.13 -27.43
N GLU A 225 -4.79 -12.53 -27.38
CA GLU A 225 -6.04 -13.20 -27.72
C GLU A 225 -6.03 -13.71 -29.16
N ALA A 226 -5.65 -12.87 -30.12
CA ALA A 226 -5.53 -13.28 -31.51
C ALA A 226 -4.50 -14.42 -31.71
N ALA A 227 -3.40 -14.42 -30.96
CA ALA A 227 -2.41 -15.49 -30.99
C ALA A 227 -2.95 -16.80 -30.39
N ARG A 228 -3.68 -16.74 -29.26
CA ARG A 228 -4.34 -17.89 -28.63
C ARG A 228 -5.36 -18.52 -29.58
N ASP A 229 -6.24 -17.72 -30.16
CA ASP A 229 -7.25 -18.17 -31.12
C ASP A 229 -6.64 -18.90 -32.33
N ARG A 230 -5.51 -18.38 -32.85
CA ARG A 230 -4.79 -19.01 -33.96
C ARG A 230 -4.20 -20.36 -33.55
N VAL A 231 -3.58 -20.44 -32.37
CA VAL A 231 -3.03 -21.70 -31.83
C VAL A 231 -4.14 -22.73 -31.63
N ASP A 232 -5.30 -22.32 -31.09
CA ASP A 232 -6.42 -23.22 -30.83
C ASP A 232 -7.10 -23.70 -32.11
N LYS A 233 -7.31 -22.83 -33.10
CA LYS A 233 -7.81 -23.22 -34.43
C LYS A 233 -6.87 -24.25 -35.10
N LEU A 234 -5.56 -24.04 -35.02
CA LEU A 234 -4.57 -24.99 -35.56
C LEU A 234 -4.60 -26.34 -34.82
N LYS A 235 -4.70 -26.33 -33.49
CA LYS A 235 -4.85 -27.55 -32.67
C LYS A 235 -6.13 -28.32 -33.02
N GLN A 236 -7.25 -27.61 -33.17
CA GLN A 236 -8.54 -28.19 -33.55
C GLN A 236 -8.50 -28.80 -34.96
N ALA A 237 -7.98 -28.07 -35.95
CA ALA A 237 -7.80 -28.57 -37.31
C ALA A 237 -6.95 -29.85 -37.34
N ARG A 238 -5.85 -29.88 -36.59
CA ARG A 238 -5.00 -31.08 -36.43
C ARG A 238 -5.76 -32.24 -35.77
N SER A 239 -6.57 -31.98 -34.76
CA SER A 239 -7.36 -33.03 -34.09
C SER A 239 -8.41 -33.64 -35.02
N LYS A 240 -9.08 -32.83 -35.86
CA LYS A 240 -10.03 -33.27 -36.88
C LYS A 240 -9.34 -34.10 -37.96
N ALA A 241 -8.22 -33.61 -38.50
CA ALA A 241 -7.42 -34.34 -39.48
C ALA A 241 -6.92 -35.69 -38.94
N ARG A 242 -6.49 -35.73 -37.67
CA ARG A 242 -6.06 -36.96 -37.01
C ARG A 242 -7.20 -37.95 -36.77
N ARG A 243 -8.41 -37.47 -36.40
CA ARG A 243 -9.61 -38.31 -36.27
C ARG A 243 -10.07 -38.89 -37.61
N ALA A 244 -9.98 -38.11 -38.70
CA ALA A 244 -10.30 -38.57 -40.05
C ALA A 244 -9.29 -39.60 -40.60
N ALA A 245 -8.07 -39.63 -40.05
CA ALA A 245 -7.00 -40.55 -40.45
C ALA A 245 -6.99 -41.89 -39.67
N LEU A 246 -7.79 -42.05 -38.61
CA LEU A 246 -7.87 -43.27 -37.79
C LEU A 246 -8.98 -44.20 -38.29
N PRO A 247 -8.74 -45.52 -38.51
CA PRO A 247 -9.82 -46.47 -38.80
C PRO A 247 -10.75 -46.60 -37.57
N ALA A 248 -12.05 -46.74 -37.82
CA ALA A 248 -13.08 -46.82 -36.79
C ALA A 248 -12.79 -47.97 -35.79
N ARG A 249 -12.42 -47.62 -34.55
CA ARG A 249 -12.38 -48.55 -33.41
C ARG A 249 -13.42 -48.11 -32.37
N ARG A 250 -14.21 -49.08 -31.89
CA ARG A 250 -15.29 -48.94 -30.89
C ARG A 250 -14.79 -48.22 -29.64
N SER A 251 -15.59 -47.25 -29.20
CA SER A 251 -15.39 -46.40 -28.02
C SER A 251 -15.54 -47.19 -26.71
N LEU A 252 -14.58 -47.04 -25.79
CA LEU A 252 -14.76 -47.29 -24.36
C LEU A 252 -14.92 -45.93 -23.65
N ALA A 253 -15.96 -45.80 -22.84
CA ALA A 253 -16.26 -44.58 -22.08
C ALA A 253 -15.24 -44.36 -20.94
N VAL A 254 -14.85 -43.11 -20.71
CA VAL A 254 -14.03 -42.68 -19.57
C VAL A 254 -14.89 -41.81 -18.64
N PRO A 255 -14.82 -41.96 -17.30
CA PRO A 255 -15.71 -41.26 -16.37
C PRO A 255 -15.38 -39.77 -16.25
N ALA A 256 -16.40 -38.95 -16.00
CA ALA A 256 -16.28 -37.51 -15.77
C ALA A 256 -15.65 -37.19 -14.39
N TRP A 257 -14.79 -36.16 -14.38
CA TRP A 257 -14.10 -35.66 -13.19
C TRP A 257 -15.05 -34.80 -12.32
N THR A 258 -15.33 -35.26 -11.11
CA THR A 258 -16.11 -34.55 -10.07
C THR A 258 -15.20 -34.26 -8.87
N GLY A 259 -14.50 -33.12 -8.88
CA GLY A 259 -13.72 -32.67 -7.73
C GLY A 259 -14.63 -32.17 -6.60
N ARG A 260 -14.74 -32.95 -5.52
CA ARG A 260 -15.46 -32.61 -4.28
C ARG A 260 -14.67 -31.57 -3.49
N PHE A 261 -15.23 -30.38 -3.27
CA PHE A 261 -14.67 -29.42 -2.30
C PHE A 261 -14.84 -29.98 -0.87
N GLY A 262 -13.81 -29.86 -0.03
CA GLY A 262 -13.88 -30.21 1.40
C GLY A 262 -14.74 -29.22 2.20
N SER A 263 -14.85 -29.43 3.52
CA SER A 263 -15.66 -28.62 4.45
C SER A 263 -14.83 -27.92 5.55
N GLY A 264 -13.54 -27.71 5.34
CA GLY A 264 -12.65 -27.07 6.33
C GLY A 264 -12.75 -25.54 6.36
N PRO A 265 -12.21 -24.87 7.39
CA PRO A 265 -12.13 -23.40 7.48
C PRO A 265 -11.52 -22.75 6.24
N GLY A 266 -10.41 -23.32 5.74
CA GLY A 266 -9.76 -22.86 4.52
C GLY A 266 -10.65 -22.92 3.27
N GLU A 267 -11.43 -23.99 3.07
CA GLU A 267 -12.42 -24.05 1.99
C GLU A 267 -13.53 -23.01 2.12
N MET A 268 -14.01 -22.74 3.34
CA MET A 268 -15.03 -21.70 3.57
C MET A 268 -14.49 -20.31 3.21
N ALA A 269 -13.26 -19.99 3.64
CA ALA A 269 -12.60 -18.73 3.31
C ALA A 269 -12.42 -18.58 1.78
N ALA A 270 -11.88 -19.61 1.13
CA ALA A 270 -11.68 -19.61 -0.32
C ALA A 270 -13.01 -19.46 -1.09
N GLN A 271 -14.05 -20.21 -0.71
CA GLN A 271 -15.37 -20.11 -1.34
C GLN A 271 -15.99 -18.72 -1.17
N TRP A 272 -15.81 -18.08 -0.02
CA TRP A 272 -16.31 -16.72 0.18
C TRP A 272 -15.56 -15.71 -0.67
N ALA A 273 -14.23 -15.81 -0.75
CA ALA A 273 -13.41 -14.93 -1.58
C ALA A 273 -13.72 -15.09 -3.08
N LEU A 274 -13.95 -16.32 -3.55
CA LEU A 274 -14.37 -16.59 -4.94
C LEU A 274 -15.68 -15.89 -5.31
N LYS A 275 -16.62 -15.72 -4.36
CA LYS A 275 -17.87 -14.95 -4.57
C LYS A 275 -17.64 -13.44 -4.73
N GLN A 276 -16.44 -12.94 -4.43
CA GLN A 276 -16.11 -11.53 -4.56
C GLN A 276 -15.48 -11.18 -5.92
N ILE A 277 -15.20 -12.17 -6.77
CA ILE A 277 -14.60 -11.96 -8.10
C ILE A 277 -15.37 -10.89 -8.87
N GLY A 278 -14.64 -9.97 -9.50
CA GLY A 278 -15.18 -8.86 -10.27
C GLY A 278 -15.43 -7.58 -9.45
N LYS A 279 -15.39 -7.64 -8.11
CA LYS A 279 -15.46 -6.42 -7.28
C LYS A 279 -14.18 -5.59 -7.42
N PRO A 280 -14.28 -4.26 -7.46
CA PRO A 280 -13.12 -3.39 -7.62
C PRO A 280 -12.16 -3.52 -6.44
N TYR A 281 -10.87 -3.38 -6.73
CA TYR A 281 -9.91 -3.07 -5.69
C TYR A 281 -10.14 -1.66 -5.17
N VAL A 282 -10.22 -1.51 -3.85
CA VAL A 282 -10.27 -0.21 -3.20
C VAL A 282 -9.28 -0.24 -2.05
N TRP A 283 -8.31 0.65 -2.07
CA TRP A 283 -7.28 0.73 -1.04
C TRP A 283 -7.90 0.92 0.36
N ALA A 284 -7.36 0.23 1.36
CA ALA A 284 -7.86 0.17 2.74
C ALA A 284 -9.31 -0.34 2.89
N ALA A 285 -9.89 -0.96 1.86
CA ALA A 285 -11.27 -1.43 1.91
C ALA A 285 -11.42 -2.89 2.32
N ALA A 286 -12.44 -3.17 3.13
CA ALA A 286 -12.84 -4.51 3.55
C ALA A 286 -14.29 -4.84 3.16
N GLY A 287 -14.76 -4.34 2.01
CA GLY A 287 -16.09 -4.59 1.47
C GLY A 287 -17.19 -3.65 1.98
N PRO A 288 -18.45 -3.84 1.51
CA PRO A 288 -18.85 -4.86 0.55
C PRO A 288 -18.67 -4.46 -0.93
N SER A 289 -18.47 -3.16 -1.22
CA SER A 289 -18.40 -2.61 -2.58
C SER A 289 -17.02 -2.78 -3.25
N GLY A 290 -15.96 -3.02 -2.48
CA GLY A 290 -14.61 -3.26 -2.97
C GLY A 290 -13.68 -3.72 -1.85
N PHE A 291 -12.51 -4.25 -2.19
CA PHE A 291 -11.56 -4.80 -1.22
C PHE A 291 -10.13 -4.43 -1.60
N ASP A 292 -9.23 -4.27 -0.62
CA ASP A 292 -7.80 -4.42 -0.86
C ASP A 292 -7.35 -5.87 -0.58
N CYS A 293 -6.06 -6.15 -0.73
CA CYS A 293 -5.53 -7.51 -0.63
C CYS A 293 -5.74 -8.12 0.76
N SER A 294 -5.33 -7.43 1.83
CA SER A 294 -5.47 -7.87 3.22
C SER A 294 -6.91 -7.78 3.73
N GLY A 295 -7.72 -6.85 3.22
CA GLY A 295 -9.14 -6.73 3.53
C GLY A 295 -9.97 -7.87 2.95
N LEU A 296 -9.63 -8.36 1.75
CA LEU A 296 -10.26 -9.54 1.17
C LEU A 296 -10.00 -10.80 2.01
N THR A 297 -8.73 -11.03 2.39
CA THR A 297 -8.34 -12.21 3.18
C THR A 297 -8.90 -12.16 4.60
N MET A 298 -8.87 -10.98 5.23
CA MET A 298 -9.49 -10.74 6.53
C MET A 298 -10.96 -11.13 6.51
N ARG A 299 -11.71 -10.63 5.53
CA ARG A 299 -13.15 -10.91 5.44
C ARG A 299 -13.45 -12.36 5.07
N ALA A 300 -12.62 -12.99 4.25
CA ALA A 300 -12.76 -14.40 3.90
C ALA A 300 -12.58 -15.30 5.13
N TRP A 301 -11.50 -15.10 5.89
CA TRP A 301 -11.21 -15.88 7.09
C TRP A 301 -12.17 -15.56 8.24
N GLN A 302 -12.68 -14.33 8.33
CA GLN A 302 -13.75 -13.98 9.26
C GLN A 302 -14.99 -14.85 9.05
N ARG A 303 -15.30 -15.25 7.81
CA ARG A 303 -16.40 -16.19 7.52
C ARG A 303 -16.12 -17.62 7.91
N ALA A 304 -14.85 -17.97 8.03
CA ALA A 304 -14.40 -19.26 8.52
C ALA A 304 -14.19 -19.29 10.05
N GLY A 305 -14.46 -18.17 10.75
CA GLY A 305 -14.33 -18.06 12.20
C GLY A 305 -12.96 -17.61 12.71
N VAL A 306 -12.03 -17.22 11.82
CA VAL A 306 -10.68 -16.73 12.18
C VAL A 306 -10.58 -15.23 11.95
N SER A 307 -10.15 -14.51 12.98
CA SER A 307 -9.90 -13.07 12.89
C SER A 307 -8.49 -12.79 12.38
N LEU A 308 -8.37 -11.94 11.37
CA LEU A 308 -7.11 -11.42 10.87
C LEU A 308 -7.13 -9.90 10.96
N ASP A 309 -5.97 -9.30 11.16
CA ASP A 309 -5.81 -7.85 11.06
C ASP A 309 -5.88 -7.40 9.60
N HIS A 310 -6.30 -6.15 9.39
CA HIS A 310 -6.34 -5.51 8.08
C HIS A 310 -4.95 -4.98 7.67
N TRP A 311 -3.92 -5.80 7.83
CA TRP A 311 -2.55 -5.49 7.40
C TRP A 311 -1.81 -6.75 6.96
N THR A 312 -1.19 -6.71 5.77
CA THR A 312 -0.50 -7.85 5.18
C THR A 312 0.65 -8.35 6.08
N GLY A 313 1.37 -7.43 6.73
CA GLY A 313 2.50 -7.76 7.60
C GLY A 313 2.12 -8.61 8.82
N THR A 314 1.00 -8.32 9.48
CA THR A 314 0.50 -9.16 10.60
C THR A 314 -0.16 -10.45 10.11
N GLN A 315 -0.78 -10.44 8.93
CA GLN A 315 -1.30 -11.66 8.33
C GLN A 315 -0.21 -12.68 8.00
N TRP A 316 0.99 -12.23 7.64
CA TRP A 316 2.14 -13.12 7.46
C TRP A 316 2.40 -13.97 8.70
N THR A 317 2.31 -13.38 9.89
CA THR A 317 2.54 -14.04 11.18
C THR A 317 1.27 -14.61 11.82
N SER A 318 0.15 -14.66 11.10
CA SER A 318 -1.17 -15.04 11.66
C SER A 318 -1.34 -16.54 11.93
N GLY A 319 -0.33 -17.36 11.63
CA GLY A 319 -0.40 -18.80 11.82
C GLY A 319 0.90 -19.50 11.41
N GLN A 320 0.82 -20.80 11.15
CA GLN A 320 2.00 -21.60 10.79
C GLN A 320 2.43 -21.32 9.35
N HIS A 321 3.74 -21.13 9.13
CA HIS A 321 4.29 -21.08 7.77
C HIS A 321 4.26 -22.46 7.10
N VAL A 322 3.73 -22.51 5.87
CA VAL A 322 3.51 -23.75 5.13
C VAL A 322 4.48 -23.86 3.95
N PRO A 323 5.16 -25.00 3.76
CA PRO A 323 5.94 -25.26 2.55
C PRO A 323 5.04 -25.23 1.31
N LEU A 324 5.49 -24.64 0.19
CA LEU A 324 4.68 -24.51 -1.05
C LEU A 324 4.16 -25.86 -1.61
N LYS A 325 4.86 -26.96 -1.31
CA LYS A 325 4.47 -28.33 -1.69
C LYS A 325 3.31 -28.91 -0.85
N GLU A 326 2.99 -28.28 0.28
CA GLU A 326 1.98 -28.70 1.26
C GLU A 326 0.78 -27.74 1.32
N LEU A 327 0.66 -26.86 0.32
CA LEU A 327 -0.43 -25.90 0.24
C LEU A 327 -1.79 -26.60 0.19
N ARG A 328 -2.71 -26.09 1.00
CA ARG A 328 -4.12 -26.47 1.06
C ARG A 328 -4.99 -25.26 0.76
N THR A 329 -6.18 -25.52 0.22
CA THR A 329 -7.17 -24.47 -0.05
C THR A 329 -7.40 -23.64 1.22
N GLY A 330 -7.30 -22.32 1.10
CA GLY A 330 -7.39 -21.39 2.22
C GLY A 330 -6.05 -20.81 2.67
N ASP A 331 -4.93 -21.50 2.45
CA ASP A 331 -3.60 -21.00 2.83
C ASP A 331 -3.36 -19.61 2.21
N LEU A 332 -2.86 -18.68 3.03
CA LEU A 332 -2.52 -17.33 2.59
C LEU A 332 -1.19 -17.34 1.88
N ILE A 333 -1.10 -16.74 0.70
CA ILE A 333 0.09 -16.66 -0.14
C ILE A 333 0.60 -15.21 -0.14
N PHE A 334 1.86 -15.01 0.21
CA PHE A 334 2.44 -13.69 0.45
C PHE A 334 3.51 -13.32 -0.56
N TYR A 335 3.58 -12.03 -0.88
CA TYR A 335 4.56 -11.47 -1.81
C TYR A 335 5.22 -10.22 -1.25
N GLY A 336 6.49 -10.05 -1.60
CA GLY A 336 7.33 -8.94 -1.17
C GLY A 336 8.76 -9.39 -0.92
N ARG A 337 9.39 -8.80 0.09
CA ARG A 337 10.76 -9.13 0.50
C ARG A 337 10.76 -9.63 1.94
N LEU A 338 11.35 -10.79 2.18
CA LEU A 338 11.65 -11.25 3.53
C LEU A 338 12.75 -10.36 4.12
N SER A 339 12.39 -9.52 5.07
CA SER A 339 13.31 -8.72 5.87
C SER A 339 12.88 -8.73 7.35
N ARG A 340 13.61 -7.99 8.20
CA ARG A 340 13.20 -7.79 9.60
C ARG A 340 11.98 -6.87 9.74
N ASN A 341 11.58 -6.19 8.66
CA ASN A 341 10.41 -5.33 8.61
C ASN A 341 9.23 -6.08 7.96
N PRO A 342 8.14 -6.39 8.70
CA PRO A 342 6.96 -7.03 8.13
C PRO A 342 6.26 -6.17 7.07
N GLY A 343 6.52 -4.86 7.03
CA GLY A 343 6.02 -3.94 6.00
C GLY A 343 6.60 -4.19 4.61
N ASP A 344 7.66 -4.99 4.48
CA ASP A 344 8.24 -5.36 3.19
C ASP A 344 7.43 -6.45 2.47
N ILE A 345 6.41 -7.03 3.14
CA ILE A 345 5.40 -7.90 2.55
C ILE A 345 4.20 -7.03 2.16
N HIS A 346 4.04 -6.81 0.85
CA HIS A 346 3.09 -5.84 0.33
C HIS A 346 1.81 -6.46 -0.24
N HIS A 347 1.78 -7.78 -0.47
CA HIS A 347 0.61 -8.43 -1.09
C HIS A 347 0.27 -9.78 -0.46
N VAL A 348 -1.03 -10.09 -0.42
CA VAL A 348 -1.54 -11.40 0.00
C VAL A 348 -2.69 -11.89 -0.90
N GLY A 349 -2.82 -13.21 -1.04
CA GLY A 349 -3.97 -13.88 -1.67
C GLY A 349 -4.32 -15.20 -0.97
N ILE A 350 -5.45 -15.81 -1.34
CA ILE A 350 -5.91 -17.08 -0.77
C ILE A 350 -5.71 -18.20 -1.79
N TYR A 351 -4.97 -19.25 -1.43
CA TYR A 351 -4.77 -20.41 -2.28
C TYR A 351 -6.08 -21.16 -2.53
N ILE A 352 -6.34 -21.54 -3.77
CA ILE A 352 -7.55 -22.25 -4.20
C ILE A 352 -7.24 -23.59 -4.87
N GLY A 353 -6.00 -24.08 -4.73
CA GLY A 353 -5.55 -25.34 -5.34
C GLY A 353 -4.88 -25.17 -6.71
N ARG A 354 -4.17 -26.21 -7.14
CA ARG A 354 -3.54 -26.32 -8.49
C ARG A 354 -2.62 -25.15 -8.86
N GLY A 355 -1.94 -24.55 -7.88
CA GLY A 355 -1.05 -23.42 -8.13
C GLY A 355 -1.80 -22.10 -8.39
N MET A 356 -3.07 -21.98 -8.01
CA MET A 356 -3.90 -20.80 -8.20
C MET A 356 -4.29 -20.17 -6.87
N MET A 357 -4.52 -18.85 -6.88
CA MET A 357 -5.07 -18.08 -5.76
C MET A 357 -6.17 -17.12 -6.21
N VAL A 358 -7.02 -16.70 -5.28
CA VAL A 358 -7.90 -15.54 -5.43
C VAL A 358 -7.32 -14.36 -4.64
N HIS A 359 -7.29 -13.17 -5.22
CA HIS A 359 -6.77 -11.96 -4.57
C HIS A 359 -7.43 -10.68 -5.10
N ALA A 360 -7.30 -9.59 -4.35
CA ALA A 360 -7.57 -8.23 -4.79
C ALA A 360 -6.21 -7.56 -5.09
N PRO A 361 -5.77 -7.45 -6.37
CA PRO A 361 -4.38 -7.15 -6.71
C PRO A 361 -3.92 -5.72 -6.41
N GLN A 362 -4.63 -4.71 -6.93
CA GLN A 362 -4.26 -3.29 -6.82
C GLN A 362 -5.34 -2.38 -7.42
N THR A 363 -5.23 -1.08 -7.13
CA THR A 363 -6.14 -0.03 -7.62
C THR A 363 -6.34 -0.11 -9.14
N GLY A 364 -7.60 -0.02 -9.57
CA GLY A 364 -7.99 -0.09 -10.99
C GLY A 364 -8.15 -1.51 -11.56
N ASP A 365 -7.90 -2.55 -10.76
CA ASP A 365 -8.19 -3.95 -11.10
C ASP A 365 -9.33 -4.48 -10.20
N VAL A 366 -9.73 -5.73 -10.40
CA VAL A 366 -10.81 -6.39 -9.68
C VAL A 366 -10.31 -7.63 -8.94
N VAL A 367 -11.07 -8.09 -7.96
CA VAL A 367 -10.86 -9.42 -7.36
C VAL A 367 -10.87 -10.47 -8.46
N ARG A 368 -9.81 -11.27 -8.56
CA ARG A 368 -9.63 -12.25 -9.63
C ARG A 368 -8.82 -13.46 -9.20
N ILE A 369 -8.80 -14.47 -10.07
CA ILE A 369 -7.98 -15.66 -9.92
C ILE A 369 -6.67 -15.46 -10.68
N SER A 370 -5.55 -15.76 -10.03
CA SER A 370 -4.19 -15.64 -10.58
C SER A 370 -3.34 -16.85 -10.19
N PRO A 371 -2.31 -17.22 -10.97
CA PRO A 371 -1.29 -18.15 -10.53
C PRO A 371 -0.57 -17.64 -9.26
N ILE A 372 -0.13 -18.55 -8.39
CA ILE A 372 0.67 -18.17 -7.20
C ILE A 372 2.12 -17.80 -7.54
N TRP A 373 2.57 -18.16 -8.74
CA TRP A 373 3.96 -18.03 -9.13
C TRP A 373 4.25 -16.61 -9.61
N ARG A 374 4.86 -15.80 -8.74
CA ARG A 374 5.42 -14.49 -9.02
C ARG A 374 6.89 -14.45 -8.56
N HIS A 375 7.66 -13.54 -9.12
CA HIS A 375 9.09 -13.40 -8.82
C HIS A 375 9.36 -12.97 -7.36
N ASP A 376 8.38 -12.33 -6.73
CA ASP A 376 8.38 -11.81 -5.37
C ASP A 376 7.62 -12.72 -4.39
N LEU A 377 7.32 -13.98 -4.76
CA LEU A 377 6.68 -14.94 -3.86
C LEU A 377 7.57 -15.20 -2.64
N VAL A 378 7.07 -14.84 -1.46
CA VAL A 378 7.77 -14.97 -0.18
C VAL A 378 7.50 -16.34 0.45
N GLY A 379 6.23 -16.74 0.49
CA GLY A 379 5.83 -17.98 1.16
C GLY A 379 4.34 -18.02 1.46
N ALA A 380 3.96 -18.92 2.36
CA ALA A 380 2.58 -19.13 2.73
C ALA A 380 2.38 -19.30 4.23
N THR A 381 1.21 -18.92 4.73
CA THR A 381 0.78 -19.07 6.12
C THR A 381 -0.60 -19.72 6.18
N ARG A 382 -0.78 -20.65 7.12
CA ARG A 382 -2.07 -21.27 7.44
C ARG A 382 -2.62 -20.70 8.76
N PRO A 383 -3.71 -19.92 8.72
CA PRO A 383 -4.32 -19.30 9.90
C PRO A 383 -5.07 -20.24 10.88
N ASP A 384 -5.37 -21.50 10.51
CA ASP A 384 -6.14 -22.47 11.32
C ASP A 384 -5.35 -23.62 11.93
#